data_AF-A0A662WEZ4-F1
#
_entry.id   AF-A0A662WEZ4-F1
#
_cell.length_a   1.000
_cell.length_b   1.000
_cell.length_c   1.000
_cell.angle_alpha   90.00
_cell.angle_beta   90.00
_cell.angle_gamma   90.00
#
_symmetry.space_group_name_H-M   'P 1'
#
loop_
_entity.id
_entity.type
_entity.pdbx_description
1 polymer ?
#
loop_
_entity_poly.entity_id
_entity_poly.type
_entity_poly.pdbx_seq_one_letter_code
_entity_poly.pdbx_strand_id
1 'polypeptide(L)'
;MSGEAKEGEQELRLFCALLGVPGNVFSVKISNKETTDDLKMAIKAKAPEVTCAEQHLQLYVARDPIKGDADRGEWLRDEDESLLTSTLQRGEVDGAVKALLDGTAPMKATWDLESVFNELKMPPPSTKQIHILVQLPSPTANQSGEGASVLGPAIKRLRTMSSRGDHAESQMEEAMETLHFDPAEFQLDALSEKIDSRIETPGLHAFWSSMGGFPSGYHVRQEEAVFWAVVKKLLPSVGKSTVVILGSPGVGKSCFLMLLAFYVACFQKRKVLVIRQLKEGDRKNAVVFLEGEDEMTRGSLVLIDGYTQSDVKASDCLRPFHILATLCQYDRKDDDPAAMVVLPAWRFEDLLGYVLKNRRWLVETKLRATPDGTSEESIRKLVAEHYKYSGGNLRAFCTTREAIKRVLTAAAFFPSEQSYQLVYERSGARSDDRSNHFYCHYIVDPSNADHYVTH
;
A
#
# COMPACT_ATOMS: atom_id res chain seq x y z
N MET A 1 -9.47 60.83 41.50
CA MET A 1 -9.89 59.44 41.75
C MET A 1 -10.67 58.96 40.55
N SER A 2 -9.97 58.38 39.58
CA SER A 2 -10.54 57.69 38.43
C SER A 2 -10.07 56.26 38.59
N GLY A 3 -10.97 55.37 39.03
CA GLY A 3 -10.63 53.98 39.26
C GLY A 3 -10.26 53.33 37.94
N GLU A 4 -8.99 52.94 37.81
CA GLU A 4 -8.58 51.93 36.84
C GLU A 4 -9.41 50.68 37.13
N ALA A 5 -10.33 50.35 36.22
CA ALA A 5 -10.96 49.05 36.21
C ALA A 5 -9.84 48.04 35.93
N LYS A 6 -9.39 47.35 36.98
CA LYS A 6 -8.57 46.15 36.84
C LYS A 6 -9.33 45.22 35.90
N GLU A 7 -8.79 44.96 34.71
CA GLU A 7 -9.21 43.85 33.83
C GLU A 7 -8.96 42.55 34.61
N GLY A 8 -9.99 42.21 35.38
CA GLY A 8 -9.97 41.17 36.38
C GLY A 8 -9.96 39.83 35.69
N GLU A 9 -9.05 38.98 36.14
CA GLU A 9 -9.12 37.55 35.90
C GLU A 9 -10.53 37.05 36.21
N GLN A 10 -11.20 36.50 35.19
CA GLN A 10 -12.59 36.06 35.27
C GLN A 10 -12.64 34.53 35.15
N GLU A 11 -13.23 33.87 36.15
CA GLU A 11 -13.50 32.44 36.07
C GLU A 11 -14.64 32.18 35.07
N LEU A 12 -14.34 31.44 34.01
CA LEU A 12 -15.27 31.03 32.98
C LEU A 12 -15.78 29.61 33.26
N ARG A 13 -17.06 29.38 32.99
CA ARG A 13 -17.66 28.04 32.95
C ARG A 13 -17.96 27.68 31.50
N LEU A 14 -17.12 26.85 30.91
CA LEU A 14 -17.23 26.42 29.52
C LEU A 14 -17.88 25.04 29.45
N PHE A 15 -18.85 24.87 28.56
CA PHE A 15 -19.42 23.56 28.24
C PHE A 15 -18.69 22.99 27.01
N CYS A 16 -18.04 21.85 27.20
CA CYS A 16 -17.23 21.15 26.22
C CYS A 16 -17.98 19.91 25.74
N ALA A 17 -18.03 19.69 24.43
CA ALA A 17 -18.64 18.51 23.82
C ALA A 17 -17.55 17.63 23.17
N LEU A 18 -17.52 16.34 23.50
CA LEU A 18 -16.62 15.38 22.85
C LEU A 18 -17.21 14.94 21.50
N LEU A 19 -16.45 15.13 20.42
CA LEU A 19 -16.84 14.66 19.10
C LEU A 19 -16.68 13.13 19.02
N GLY A 20 -17.71 12.45 18.50
CA GLY A 20 -17.71 10.98 18.33
C GLY A 20 -18.15 10.19 19.56
N VAL A 21 -18.49 10.86 20.67
CA VAL A 21 -19.06 10.23 21.87
C VAL A 21 -20.49 10.74 22.07
N PRO A 22 -21.53 9.90 21.89
CA PRO A 22 -22.93 10.33 21.97
C PRO A 22 -23.26 11.01 23.31
N GLY A 23 -23.77 12.23 23.27
CA GLY A 23 -24.32 12.93 24.44
C GLY A 23 -23.31 13.36 25.51
N ASN A 24 -22.00 13.33 25.23
CA ASN A 24 -20.98 13.66 26.21
C ASN A 24 -20.62 15.16 26.21
N VAL A 25 -21.45 15.94 26.92
CA VAL A 25 -21.21 17.37 27.20
C VAL A 25 -20.95 17.57 28.68
N PHE A 26 -19.85 18.24 29.04
CA PHE A 26 -19.48 18.49 30.43
C PHE A 26 -18.96 19.91 30.62
N SER A 27 -19.08 20.43 31.85
CA SER A 27 -18.62 21.79 32.17
C SER A 27 -17.22 21.81 32.77
N VAL A 28 -16.32 22.62 32.21
CA VAL A 28 -14.97 22.92 32.71
C VAL A 28 -14.99 24.32 33.33
N LYS A 29 -14.30 24.50 34.46
CA LYS A 29 -14.07 25.80 35.08
C LYS A 29 -12.62 26.19 34.82
N ILE A 30 -12.39 27.36 34.26
CA ILE A 30 -11.06 27.83 33.89
C ILE A 30 -11.03 29.36 33.87
N SER A 31 -9.90 29.97 34.18
CA SER A 31 -9.73 31.43 34.08
C SER A 31 -9.59 31.88 32.63
N ASN A 32 -10.10 33.07 32.29
CA ASN A 32 -10.00 33.62 30.93
C ASN A 32 -8.56 33.90 30.47
N LYS A 33 -7.61 34.05 31.41
CA LYS A 33 -6.18 34.29 31.15
C LYS A 33 -5.36 33.01 30.96
N GLU A 34 -5.97 31.85 31.23
CA GLU A 34 -5.32 30.55 31.03
C GLU A 34 -5.23 30.21 29.54
N THR A 35 -4.25 29.39 29.17
CA THR A 35 -4.01 29.05 27.78
C THR A 35 -4.94 27.95 27.27
N THR A 36 -4.97 27.79 25.96
CA THR A 36 -5.63 26.65 25.32
C THR A 36 -5.03 25.31 25.79
N ASP A 37 -3.75 25.26 26.17
CA ASP A 37 -3.13 24.04 26.72
C ASP A 37 -3.62 23.73 28.14
N ASP A 38 -3.77 24.76 28.99
CA ASP A 38 -4.37 24.63 30.32
C ASP A 38 -5.83 24.15 30.23
N LEU A 39 -6.56 24.59 29.20
CA LEU A 39 -7.89 24.08 28.90
C LEU A 39 -7.87 22.58 28.52
N LYS A 40 -6.89 22.12 27.72
CA LYS A 40 -6.75 20.68 27.39
C LYS A 40 -6.48 19.84 28.65
N MET A 41 -5.64 20.32 29.56
CA MET A 41 -5.39 19.67 30.84
C MET A 41 -6.67 19.59 31.70
N ALA A 42 -7.43 20.68 31.78
CA ALA A 42 -8.68 20.72 32.55
C ALA A 42 -9.78 19.82 31.96
N ILE A 43 -9.85 19.70 30.63
CA ILE A 43 -10.75 18.77 29.92
C ILE A 43 -10.39 17.33 30.28
N LYS A 44 -9.11 16.95 30.16
CA LYS A 44 -8.65 15.59 30.47
C LYS A 44 -8.91 15.20 31.93
N ALA A 45 -8.73 16.14 32.86
CA ALA A 45 -9.03 15.91 34.28
C ALA A 45 -10.52 15.63 34.55
N LYS A 46 -11.43 16.20 33.74
CA LYS A 46 -12.88 16.02 33.90
C LYS A 46 -13.49 14.92 33.03
N ALA A 47 -12.82 14.53 31.95
CA ALA A 47 -13.28 13.51 31.02
C ALA A 47 -12.35 12.29 31.06
N PRO A 48 -12.58 11.32 31.98
CA PRO A 48 -11.74 10.11 32.07
C PRO A 48 -11.82 9.21 30.82
N GLU A 49 -12.81 9.43 29.95
CA GLU A 49 -12.95 8.76 28.66
C GLU A 49 -11.85 9.16 27.66
N VAL A 50 -11.15 10.28 27.91
CA VAL A 50 -10.03 10.74 27.10
C VAL A 50 -8.75 10.00 27.50
N THR A 51 -8.44 8.92 26.78
CA THR A 51 -7.26 8.07 27.06
C THR A 51 -5.96 8.55 26.41
N CYS A 52 -6.04 9.53 25.50
CA CYS A 52 -4.88 10.05 24.77
C CYS A 52 -4.09 11.12 25.57
N ALA A 53 -2.88 11.43 25.11
CA ALA A 53 -2.12 12.57 25.62
C ALA A 53 -2.89 13.88 25.31
N GLU A 54 -2.95 14.79 26.27
CA GLU A 54 -3.62 16.09 26.15
C GLU A 54 -3.14 16.88 24.93
N GLN A 55 -1.86 16.73 24.58
CA GLN A 55 -1.22 17.33 23.41
C GLN A 55 -1.89 16.94 22.09
N HIS A 56 -2.50 15.76 22.03
CA HIS A 56 -3.15 15.22 20.84
C HIS A 56 -4.62 15.66 20.70
N LEU A 57 -5.17 16.36 21.70
CA LEU A 57 -6.52 16.93 21.61
C LEU A 57 -6.51 18.14 20.68
N GLN A 58 -7.49 18.19 19.77
CA GLN A 58 -7.77 19.37 18.96
C GLN A 58 -9.03 20.04 19.51
N LEU A 59 -8.92 21.33 19.85
CA LEU A 59 -10.01 22.13 20.39
C LEU A 59 -10.49 23.12 19.35
N TYR A 60 -11.81 23.24 19.20
CA TYR A 60 -12.45 24.20 18.31
C TYR A 60 -13.50 24.99 19.07
N VAL A 61 -13.66 26.27 18.71
CA VAL A 61 -14.73 27.10 19.26
C VAL A 61 -16.04 26.72 18.59
N ALA A 62 -17.04 26.36 19.40
CA ALA A 62 -18.36 25.93 18.94
C ALA A 62 -19.22 27.12 18.50
N ARG A 63 -18.90 27.68 17.32
CA ARG A 63 -19.63 28.79 16.71
C ARG A 63 -20.79 28.28 15.85
N ASP A 64 -21.94 28.95 15.92
CA ASP A 64 -23.04 28.71 15.00
C ASP A 64 -22.70 29.30 13.60
N PRO A 65 -22.65 28.47 12.55
CA PRO A 65 -22.30 28.89 11.20
C PRO A 65 -23.40 29.68 10.49
N ILE A 66 -24.66 29.56 10.94
CA ILE A 66 -25.86 30.10 10.29
C ILE A 66 -26.27 31.43 10.95
N LYS A 67 -26.02 31.58 12.26
CA LYS A 67 -26.52 32.73 13.05
C LYS A 67 -25.48 33.80 13.41
N GLY A 68 -24.25 33.71 12.90
CA GLY A 68 -23.21 34.73 13.09
C GLY A 68 -23.04 35.66 11.89
N ASP A 69 -22.86 36.96 12.15
CA ASP A 69 -22.37 37.91 11.14
C ASP A 69 -20.82 37.92 11.16
N ALA A 70 -20.18 38.46 10.12
CA ALA A 70 -18.72 38.67 10.07
C ALA A 70 -18.21 39.48 11.28
N ASP A 71 -19.09 40.30 11.86
CA ASP A 71 -18.77 41.18 12.99
C ASP A 71 -19.25 40.71 14.36
N ARG A 72 -19.96 39.58 14.46
CA ARG A 72 -20.39 39.04 15.76
C ARG A 72 -20.58 37.52 15.70
N GLY A 73 -19.77 36.80 16.48
CA GLY A 73 -19.93 35.36 16.66
C GLY A 73 -21.13 35.03 17.55
N GLU A 74 -21.72 33.84 17.37
CA GLU A 74 -22.77 33.31 18.25
C GLU A 74 -22.39 31.88 18.67
N TRP A 75 -22.57 31.57 19.96
CA TRP A 75 -22.36 30.23 20.51
C TRP A 75 -23.41 29.26 19.99
N LEU A 76 -23.01 28.00 19.79
CA LEU A 76 -23.94 26.93 19.48
C LEU A 76 -24.90 26.68 20.66
N ARG A 77 -26.21 26.69 20.40
CA ARG A 77 -27.23 26.43 21.43
C ARG A 77 -27.51 24.93 21.58
N ASP A 78 -27.74 24.51 22.83
CA ASP A 78 -28.03 23.12 23.19
C ASP A 78 -29.47 22.70 22.80
N GLU A 79 -30.41 23.65 22.75
CA GLU A 79 -31.84 23.40 22.48
C GLU A 79 -32.22 23.56 20.99
N ASP A 80 -31.34 24.13 20.16
CA ASP A 80 -31.65 24.32 18.73
C ASP A 80 -31.48 22.99 17.97
N GLU A 81 -32.43 22.64 17.10
CA GLU A 81 -32.32 21.53 16.11
C GLU A 81 -31.30 21.86 15.00
N SER A 82 -30.12 22.35 15.37
CA SER A 82 -29.02 22.48 14.43
C SER A 82 -28.54 21.08 14.04
N LEU A 83 -28.06 20.94 12.79
CA LEU A 83 -27.46 19.69 12.31
C LEU A 83 -26.33 19.22 13.25
N LEU A 84 -25.60 20.15 13.85
CA LEU A 84 -24.54 19.86 14.82
C LEU A 84 -25.07 19.27 16.12
N THR A 85 -26.10 19.87 16.73
CA THR A 85 -26.64 19.40 18.02
C THR A 85 -27.22 17.99 17.91
N SER A 86 -27.96 17.71 16.81
CA SER A 86 -28.47 16.37 16.54
C SER A 86 -27.37 15.35 16.23
N THR A 87 -26.28 15.78 15.57
CA THR A 87 -25.12 14.94 15.26
C THR A 87 -24.27 14.65 16.50
N LEU A 88 -24.09 15.63 17.40
CA LEU A 88 -23.46 15.46 18.71
C LEU A 88 -24.26 14.50 19.62
N GLN A 89 -25.59 14.57 19.58
CA GLN A 89 -26.45 13.63 20.31
C GLN A 89 -26.34 12.20 19.79
N ARG A 90 -26.16 12.01 18.46
CA ARG A 90 -25.99 10.68 17.84
C ARG A 90 -24.55 10.16 17.88
N GLY A 91 -23.55 11.01 18.17
CA GLY A 91 -22.13 10.65 18.16
C GLY A 91 -21.55 10.35 16.77
N GLU A 92 -22.23 10.77 15.71
CA GLU A 92 -21.78 10.58 14.32
C GLU A 92 -20.75 11.66 13.96
N VAL A 93 -19.56 11.30 13.48
CA VAL A 93 -18.57 12.28 12.97
C VAL A 93 -18.71 12.38 11.45
N ASP A 94 -19.94 12.59 10.98
CA ASP A 94 -20.26 12.56 9.55
C ASP A 94 -19.94 13.91 8.87
N GLY A 95 -20.00 13.94 7.53
CA GLY A 95 -19.57 15.02 6.65
C GLY A 95 -20.05 16.44 7.02
N ALA A 96 -21.12 16.60 7.81
CA ALA A 96 -21.57 17.90 8.30
C ALA A 96 -20.63 18.50 9.38
N VAL A 97 -20.13 17.69 10.32
CA VAL A 97 -19.15 18.16 11.34
C VAL A 97 -17.82 18.47 10.66
N LYS A 98 -17.40 17.65 9.68
CA LYS A 98 -16.21 17.93 8.86
C LYS A 98 -16.38 19.17 7.99
N ALA A 99 -17.51 19.36 7.31
CA ALA A 99 -17.77 20.56 6.51
C ALA A 99 -17.79 21.85 7.36
N LEU A 100 -18.11 21.73 8.65
CA LEU A 100 -18.06 22.83 9.62
C LEU A 100 -16.66 23.10 10.18
N LEU A 101 -15.85 22.05 10.32
CA LEU A 101 -14.45 22.13 10.73
C LEU A 101 -13.50 22.48 9.57
N ASP A 102 -13.85 22.18 8.31
CA ASP A 102 -13.02 22.37 7.10
C ASP A 102 -12.75 23.85 6.77
N GLY A 103 -13.41 24.78 7.46
CA GLY A 103 -13.10 26.22 7.40
C GLY A 103 -12.61 26.82 8.72
N THR A 104 -12.61 26.06 9.82
CA THR A 104 -12.34 26.57 11.17
C THR A 104 -11.00 26.04 11.68
N ALA A 105 -10.00 26.91 11.79
CA ALA A 105 -8.70 26.52 12.34
C ALA A 105 -8.83 26.10 13.82
N PRO A 106 -8.11 25.06 14.26
CA PRO A 106 -8.08 24.67 15.67
C PRO A 106 -7.49 25.79 16.53
N MET A 107 -7.91 25.85 17.79
CA MET A 107 -7.39 26.82 18.77
C MET A 107 -5.88 26.65 18.92
N LYS A 108 -5.15 27.77 18.84
CA LYS A 108 -3.68 27.77 18.97
C LYS A 108 -3.30 27.57 20.43
N ALA A 109 -2.44 26.59 20.70
CA ALA A 109 -2.03 26.22 22.06
C ALA A 109 -1.46 27.39 22.87
N THR A 110 -0.77 28.32 22.21
CA THR A 110 -0.10 29.48 22.83
C THR A 110 -1.02 30.65 23.15
N TRP A 111 -2.29 30.61 22.76
CA TRP A 111 -3.22 31.71 22.97
C TRP A 111 -4.04 31.48 24.24
N ASP A 112 -4.22 32.55 25.02
CA ASP A 112 -5.17 32.60 26.11
C ASP A 112 -6.62 32.64 25.59
N LEU A 113 -7.55 32.18 26.43
CA LEU A 113 -8.96 32.05 26.04
C LEU A 113 -9.61 33.41 25.74
N GLU A 114 -9.20 34.46 26.46
CA GLU A 114 -9.65 35.82 26.22
C GLU A 114 -9.29 36.30 24.80
N SER A 115 -8.04 36.11 24.37
CA SER A 115 -7.56 36.44 23.02
C SER A 115 -8.30 35.64 21.95
N VAL A 116 -8.51 34.34 22.19
CA VAL A 116 -9.26 33.49 21.24
C VAL A 116 -10.71 33.97 21.08
N PHE A 117 -11.40 34.26 22.18
CA PHE A 117 -12.81 34.70 22.13
C PHE A 117 -12.95 36.13 21.58
N ASN A 118 -12.00 37.02 21.86
CA ASN A 118 -11.97 38.37 21.32
C ASN A 118 -11.72 38.38 19.80
N GLU A 119 -10.79 37.57 19.31
CA GLU A 119 -10.51 37.45 17.87
C GLU A 119 -11.73 36.94 17.10
N LEU A 120 -12.43 35.94 17.66
CA LEU A 120 -13.64 35.38 17.08
C LEU A 120 -14.90 36.19 17.39
N LYS A 121 -14.76 37.32 18.10
CA LYS A 121 -15.84 38.21 18.53
C LYS A 121 -16.99 37.46 19.21
N MET A 122 -16.64 36.49 20.06
CA MET A 122 -17.61 35.66 20.77
C MET A 122 -18.14 36.39 22.01
N PRO A 123 -19.46 36.35 22.26
CA PRO A 123 -20.01 36.92 23.49
C PRO A 123 -19.55 36.12 24.72
N PRO A 124 -19.65 36.67 25.94
CA PRO A 124 -19.32 35.93 27.16
C PRO A 124 -20.09 34.60 27.25
N PRO A 125 -19.43 33.52 27.72
CA PRO A 125 -20.05 32.19 27.80
C PRO A 125 -21.22 32.18 28.78
N SER A 126 -22.31 31.48 28.44
CA SER A 126 -23.53 31.39 29.26
C SER A 126 -24.11 29.98 29.30
N THR A 127 -25.15 29.75 30.10
CA THR A 127 -25.78 28.42 30.22
C THR A 127 -26.62 28.08 28.98
N LYS A 128 -26.85 26.78 28.72
CA LYS A 128 -27.59 26.23 27.56
C LYS A 128 -26.89 26.41 26.20
N GLN A 129 -25.57 26.56 26.24
CA GLN A 129 -24.73 26.74 25.07
C GLN A 129 -23.55 25.77 25.12
N ILE A 130 -23.13 25.28 23.97
CA ILE A 130 -21.89 24.53 23.79
C ILE A 130 -20.82 25.54 23.36
N HIS A 131 -19.67 25.50 24.02
CA HIS A 131 -18.61 26.50 23.83
C HIS A 131 -17.40 25.92 23.10
N ILE A 132 -17.01 24.69 23.43
CA ILE A 132 -15.82 24.04 22.88
C ILE A 132 -16.20 22.68 22.31
N LEU A 133 -15.77 22.42 21.08
CA LEU A 133 -15.78 21.09 20.49
C LEU A 133 -14.40 20.46 20.71
N VAL A 134 -14.40 19.28 21.34
CA VAL A 134 -13.20 18.53 21.67
C VAL A 134 -13.10 17.37 20.70
N GLN A 135 -12.21 17.50 19.73
CA GLN A 135 -11.88 16.41 18.83
C GLN A 135 -10.79 15.56 19.48
N LEU A 136 -11.15 14.32 19.79
CA LEU A 136 -10.17 13.31 20.13
C LEU A 136 -9.27 13.07 18.92
N PRO A 137 -7.97 12.77 19.12
CA PRO A 137 -7.19 12.20 18.04
C PRO A 137 -7.96 10.97 17.59
N SER A 138 -8.52 11.03 16.39
CA SER A 138 -9.11 9.85 15.79
C SER A 138 -8.05 8.77 15.96
N PRO A 139 -8.38 7.60 16.54
CA PRO A 139 -7.51 6.45 16.31
C PRO A 139 -7.36 6.46 14.80
N THR A 140 -6.15 6.64 14.30
CA THR A 140 -5.87 6.40 12.88
C THR A 140 -6.50 5.04 12.62
N ALA A 141 -7.61 5.04 11.88
CA ALA A 141 -8.68 4.06 12.00
C ALA A 141 -8.09 2.64 12.01
N ASN A 142 -7.94 2.10 13.21
CA ASN A 142 -7.41 0.78 13.45
C ASN A 142 -8.31 0.18 14.52
N GLN A 143 -9.11 -0.76 14.04
CA GLN A 143 -9.99 -1.68 14.77
C GLN A 143 -11.37 -1.13 15.15
N SER A 144 -12.23 -0.94 14.16
CA SER A 144 -13.30 -1.91 13.83
C SER A 144 -14.30 -1.25 12.87
N GLY A 145 -14.31 -1.71 11.62
CA GLY A 145 -15.19 -1.23 10.56
C GLY A 145 -14.46 -1.29 9.23
N GLU A 146 -14.72 -2.35 8.47
CA GLU A 146 -14.29 -2.51 7.08
C GLU A 146 -14.48 -1.20 6.30
N GLY A 147 -13.41 -0.72 5.69
CA GLY A 147 -13.44 0.49 4.88
C GLY A 147 -12.13 0.62 4.15
N ALA A 148 -12.15 0.22 2.89
CA ALA A 148 -11.03 0.23 1.96
C ALA A 148 -9.98 1.34 2.20
N SER A 149 -8.70 0.97 2.18
CA SER A 149 -7.60 1.92 2.03
C SER A 149 -7.88 2.76 0.78
N VAL A 150 -8.18 4.03 1.00
CA VAL A 150 -8.36 4.98 -0.09
C VAL A 150 -6.96 5.43 -0.48
N LEU A 151 -6.49 4.95 -1.64
CA LEU A 151 -5.38 5.62 -2.30
C LEU A 151 -5.91 6.94 -2.85
N GLY A 152 -5.09 8.01 -2.78
CA GLY A 152 -5.33 9.20 -3.58
C GLY A 152 -5.49 8.84 -5.07
N PRO A 153 -5.95 9.77 -5.93
CA PRO A 153 -6.18 9.48 -7.33
C PRO A 153 -4.96 8.79 -7.96
N ALA A 154 -5.12 7.53 -8.37
CA ALA A 154 -4.07 6.80 -9.05
C ALA A 154 -4.11 7.17 -10.52
N ILE A 155 -2.97 7.63 -11.05
CA ILE A 155 -2.87 7.98 -12.45
C ILE A 155 -2.26 6.78 -13.18
N LYS A 156 -3.04 6.14 -14.05
CA LYS A 156 -2.54 5.12 -14.97
C LYS A 156 -2.35 5.75 -16.33
N ARG A 157 -1.17 5.53 -16.93
CA ARG A 157 -0.85 5.93 -18.30
C ARG A 157 -0.37 4.71 -19.07
N LEU A 158 -1.06 4.41 -20.17
CA LEU A 158 -0.59 3.42 -21.12
C LEU A 158 0.23 4.12 -22.20
N ARG A 159 1.51 3.76 -22.33
CA ARG A 159 2.40 4.27 -23.38
C ARG A 159 2.74 3.17 -24.38
N THR A 160 2.45 3.41 -25.65
CA THR A 160 2.90 2.54 -26.75
C THR A 160 4.18 3.13 -27.35
N MET A 161 5.28 2.38 -27.34
CA MET A 161 6.49 2.76 -28.06
C MET A 161 6.59 1.95 -29.35
N SER A 162 6.21 2.55 -30.48
CA SER A 162 6.48 1.99 -31.80
C SER A 162 7.92 2.32 -32.20
N SER A 163 8.75 1.31 -32.45
CA SER A 163 10.05 1.49 -33.08
C SER A 163 9.92 1.29 -34.59
N ARG A 164 9.37 2.27 -35.29
CA ARG A 164 9.54 2.39 -36.74
C ARG A 164 9.60 3.87 -37.12
N GLY A 165 10.61 4.19 -37.92
CA GLY A 165 11.17 5.53 -38.10
C GLY A 165 10.18 6.64 -38.42
N ASP A 166 10.60 7.83 -38.03
CA ASP A 166 10.15 9.18 -38.36
C ASP A 166 8.64 9.46 -38.25
N HIS A 167 8.33 10.26 -37.22
CA HIS A 167 7.02 10.84 -36.89
C HIS A 167 5.96 9.84 -36.40
N ALA A 168 6.19 9.23 -35.23
CA ALA A 168 5.15 8.51 -34.50
C ALA A 168 4.59 9.39 -33.37
N GLU A 169 3.39 9.94 -33.55
CA GLU A 169 2.62 10.53 -32.45
C GLU A 169 2.35 9.45 -31.40
N SER A 170 2.85 9.68 -30.17
CA SER A 170 2.58 8.81 -29.05
C SER A 170 1.11 8.96 -28.65
N GLN A 171 0.28 7.96 -28.96
CA GLN A 171 -1.05 7.88 -28.37
C GLN A 171 -0.90 7.54 -26.89
N MET A 172 -1.32 8.47 -26.02
CA MET A 172 -1.27 8.35 -24.57
C MET A 172 -2.70 8.36 -24.05
N GLU A 173 -3.12 7.27 -23.43
CA GLU A 173 -4.41 7.17 -22.74
C GLU A 173 -4.16 7.40 -21.25
N GLU A 174 -4.79 8.43 -20.70
CA GLU A 174 -4.67 8.84 -19.30
C GLU A 174 -6.00 8.62 -18.59
N ALA A 175 -5.97 7.80 -17.54
CA ALA A 175 -7.10 7.58 -16.65
C ALA A 175 -6.68 7.94 -15.22
N MET A 176 -7.42 8.86 -14.59
CA MET A 176 -7.33 9.14 -13.17
C MET A 176 -8.46 8.39 -12.47
N GLU A 177 -8.10 7.43 -11.61
CA GLU A 177 -9.08 6.62 -10.89
C GLU A 177 -8.86 6.81 -9.38
N THR A 178 -9.90 7.25 -8.66
CA THR A 178 -9.94 7.11 -7.19
C THR A 178 -10.37 5.69 -6.90
N LEU A 179 -9.53 4.95 -6.20
CA LEU A 179 -9.72 3.52 -6.02
C LEU A 179 -9.75 3.17 -4.54
N HIS A 180 -10.76 2.37 -4.22
CA HIS A 180 -10.97 1.79 -2.91
C HIS A 180 -10.43 0.37 -2.94
N PHE A 181 -9.36 0.11 -2.19
CA PHE A 181 -8.81 -1.23 -2.05
C PHE A 181 -8.96 -1.74 -0.63
N ASP A 182 -9.27 -3.01 -0.44
CA ASP A 182 -9.10 -3.62 0.88
C ASP A 182 -7.59 -3.69 1.20
N PRO A 183 -7.10 -3.04 2.29
CA PRO A 183 -5.69 -3.09 2.65
C PRO A 183 -5.18 -4.52 2.89
N ALA A 184 -6.07 -5.47 3.21
CA ALA A 184 -5.71 -6.87 3.39
C ALA A 184 -5.18 -7.54 2.11
N GLU A 185 -5.49 -6.99 0.92
CA GLU A 185 -5.02 -7.49 -0.39
C GLU A 185 -3.50 -7.38 -0.55
N PHE A 186 -2.86 -6.39 0.10
CA PHE A 186 -1.43 -6.08 -0.06
C PHE A 186 -0.71 -5.83 1.27
N GLN A 187 -1.24 -6.35 2.38
CA GLN A 187 -0.59 -6.25 3.69
C GLN A 187 0.60 -7.21 3.80
N LEU A 188 1.76 -6.78 3.29
CA LEU A 188 2.98 -7.58 3.28
C LEU A 188 3.46 -7.98 4.68
N ASP A 189 3.21 -7.16 5.69
CA ASP A 189 3.60 -7.46 7.08
C ASP A 189 2.87 -8.65 7.69
N ALA A 190 1.67 -8.97 7.18
CA ALA A 190 0.90 -10.12 7.63
C ALA A 190 1.20 -11.41 6.84
N LEU A 191 2.17 -11.40 5.90
CA LEU A 191 2.46 -12.60 5.09
C LEU A 191 2.89 -13.79 5.94
N SER A 192 3.66 -13.56 7.01
CA SER A 192 4.12 -14.64 7.90
C SER A 192 2.97 -15.37 8.60
N GLU A 193 1.89 -14.67 8.92
CA GLU A 193 0.67 -15.23 9.53
C GLU A 193 -0.21 -15.95 8.50
N LYS A 194 -0.01 -15.64 7.22
CA LYS A 194 -0.82 -16.11 6.09
C LYS A 194 -0.12 -17.18 5.25
N ILE A 195 0.99 -17.75 5.69
CA ILE A 195 1.68 -18.84 4.97
C ILE A 195 0.70 -19.97 4.64
N ASP A 196 0.80 -20.49 3.42
CA ASP A 196 -0.07 -21.53 2.85
C ASP A 196 -1.55 -21.16 2.70
N SER A 197 -1.90 -19.90 2.91
CA SER A 197 -3.23 -19.35 2.67
C SER A 197 -3.31 -18.64 1.32
N ARG A 198 -4.54 -18.25 0.95
CA ARG A 198 -4.83 -17.50 -0.27
C ARG A 198 -5.47 -16.18 0.15
N ILE A 199 -4.85 -15.07 -0.22
CA ILE A 199 -5.38 -13.73 -0.06
C ILE A 199 -6.20 -13.43 -1.31
N GLU A 200 -7.49 -13.15 -1.18
CA GLU A 200 -8.27 -12.67 -2.32
C GLU A 200 -7.85 -11.24 -2.65
N THR A 201 -7.72 -10.95 -3.95
CA THR A 201 -7.19 -9.67 -4.44
C THR A 201 -8.06 -9.08 -5.55
N PRO A 202 -9.38 -8.88 -5.32
CA PRO A 202 -10.31 -8.39 -6.34
C PRO A 202 -9.99 -6.96 -6.79
N GLY A 203 -9.61 -6.07 -5.87
CA GLY A 203 -9.26 -4.68 -6.20
C GLY A 203 -8.01 -4.59 -7.06
N LEU A 204 -6.94 -5.29 -6.66
CA LEU A 204 -5.71 -5.37 -7.46
C LEU A 204 -5.94 -6.06 -8.80
N HIS A 205 -6.72 -7.14 -8.84
CA HIS A 205 -7.06 -7.85 -10.07
C HIS A 205 -7.77 -6.93 -11.07
N ALA A 206 -8.81 -6.22 -10.63
CA ALA A 206 -9.53 -5.27 -11.45
C ALA A 206 -8.61 -4.14 -11.92
N PHE A 207 -7.82 -3.56 -11.01
CA PHE A 207 -6.90 -2.47 -11.31
C PHE A 207 -5.88 -2.80 -12.40
N TRP A 208 -5.27 -3.98 -12.33
CA TRP A 208 -4.20 -4.39 -13.25
C TRP A 208 -4.70 -5.09 -14.52
N SER A 209 -6.00 -5.33 -14.67
CA SER A 209 -6.59 -6.14 -15.75
C SER A 209 -6.13 -5.74 -17.16
N SER A 210 -6.07 -4.44 -17.47
CA SER A 210 -5.61 -3.89 -18.76
C SER A 210 -4.10 -3.60 -18.83
N MET A 211 -3.36 -3.81 -17.74
CA MET A 211 -1.95 -3.43 -17.57
C MET A 211 -1.07 -4.65 -17.24
N GLY A 212 -1.31 -5.75 -17.94
CA GLY A 212 -0.54 -6.99 -17.79
C GLY A 212 -1.06 -7.91 -16.69
N GLY A 213 -2.21 -7.58 -16.09
CA GLY A 213 -2.95 -8.41 -15.15
C GLY A 213 -2.30 -8.54 -13.78
N PHE A 214 -3.14 -8.96 -12.82
CA PHE A 214 -2.77 -9.45 -11.50
C PHE A 214 -3.72 -10.61 -11.17
N PRO A 215 -3.33 -11.68 -10.46
CA PRO A 215 -4.26 -12.77 -10.14
C PRO A 215 -5.42 -12.30 -9.24
N SER A 216 -6.57 -12.96 -9.31
CA SER A 216 -7.72 -12.66 -8.43
C SER A 216 -7.54 -13.15 -7.00
N GLY A 217 -6.57 -14.03 -6.77
CA GLY A 217 -6.11 -14.38 -5.44
C GLY A 217 -4.61 -14.69 -5.44
N TYR A 218 -3.94 -14.26 -4.39
CA TYR A 218 -2.51 -14.38 -4.18
C TYR A 218 -2.21 -15.48 -3.15
N HIS A 219 -1.45 -16.50 -3.55
CA HIS A 219 -1.07 -17.58 -2.63
C HIS A 219 0.23 -17.24 -1.93
N VAL A 220 0.20 -17.26 -0.59
CA VAL A 220 1.35 -16.85 0.22
C VAL A 220 2.24 -18.05 0.50
N ARG A 221 3.49 -17.97 0.06
CA ARG A 221 4.51 -18.98 0.33
C ARG A 221 5.36 -18.60 1.54
N GLN A 222 5.93 -19.61 2.20
CA GLN A 222 6.95 -19.38 3.24
C GLN A 222 8.09 -18.51 2.68
N GLU A 223 8.53 -18.78 1.45
CA GLU A 223 9.61 -18.04 0.84
C GLU A 223 9.28 -16.56 0.64
N GLU A 224 8.02 -16.22 0.42
CA GLU A 224 7.60 -14.84 0.21
C GLU A 224 7.52 -14.07 1.52
N ALA A 225 7.17 -14.74 2.62
CA ALA A 225 7.22 -14.13 3.95
C ALA A 225 8.67 -13.79 4.36
N VAL A 226 9.62 -14.70 4.14
CA VAL A 226 11.04 -14.44 4.43
C VAL A 226 11.63 -13.45 3.44
N PHE A 227 11.31 -13.57 2.15
CA PHE A 227 11.72 -12.62 1.13
C PHE A 227 11.24 -11.20 1.43
N TRP A 228 9.99 -11.03 1.91
CA TRP A 228 9.51 -9.74 2.38
C TRP A 228 10.34 -9.19 3.53
N ALA A 229 10.67 -10.00 4.54
CA ALA A 229 11.51 -9.57 5.65
C ALA A 229 12.89 -9.06 5.19
N VAL A 230 13.47 -9.68 4.16
CA VAL A 230 14.73 -9.24 3.53
C VAL A 230 14.54 -7.92 2.80
N VAL A 231 13.56 -7.83 1.89
CA VAL A 231 13.28 -6.62 1.11
C VAL A 231 12.94 -5.43 2.02
N LYS A 232 12.13 -5.66 3.06
CA LYS A 232 11.73 -4.64 4.05
C LYS A 232 12.93 -3.99 4.73
N LYS A 233 13.98 -4.77 5.06
CA LYS A 233 15.23 -4.24 5.64
C LYS A 233 16.01 -3.36 4.65
N LEU A 234 15.86 -3.59 3.35
CA LEU A 234 16.53 -2.82 2.31
C LEU A 234 15.77 -1.53 1.96
N LEU A 235 14.45 -1.47 2.13
CA LEU A 235 13.61 -0.30 1.78
C LEU A 235 14.12 1.05 2.32
N PRO A 236 14.64 1.18 3.57
CA PRO A 236 15.17 2.45 4.06
C PRO A 236 16.47 2.90 3.36
N SER A 237 17.22 1.96 2.77
CA SER A 237 18.45 2.26 2.00
C SER A 237 18.19 2.61 0.54
N VAL A 238 16.97 2.37 0.07
CA VAL A 238 16.56 2.63 -1.32
C VAL A 238 16.65 4.13 -1.61
N GLY A 239 17.48 4.48 -2.59
CA GLY A 239 17.88 5.86 -2.92
C GLY A 239 19.38 6.12 -2.69
N LYS A 240 20.03 5.32 -1.85
CA LYS A 240 21.50 5.19 -1.78
C LYS A 240 22.00 4.02 -2.63
N SER A 241 21.23 2.93 -2.60
CA SER A 241 21.44 1.71 -3.38
C SER A 241 20.11 1.28 -4.01
N THR A 242 20.19 0.59 -5.15
CA THR A 242 19.03 0.00 -5.81
C THR A 242 18.81 -1.43 -5.31
N VAL A 243 17.58 -1.93 -5.39
CA VAL A 243 17.27 -3.34 -5.11
C VAL A 243 16.95 -4.05 -6.41
N VAL A 244 17.59 -5.19 -6.65
CA VAL A 244 17.33 -6.01 -7.85
C VAL A 244 16.73 -7.33 -7.40
N ILE A 245 15.46 -7.55 -7.74
CA ILE A 245 14.74 -8.78 -7.51
C ILE A 245 14.99 -9.73 -8.68
N LEU A 246 15.76 -10.77 -8.40
CA LEU A 246 16.11 -11.86 -9.29
C LEU A 246 15.17 -13.05 -9.11
N GLY A 247 15.10 -13.89 -10.13
CA GLY A 247 14.37 -15.15 -10.06
C GLY A 247 13.84 -15.57 -11.43
N SER A 248 13.40 -16.80 -11.52
CA SER A 248 13.00 -17.43 -12.77
C SER A 248 11.66 -16.89 -13.29
N PRO A 249 11.31 -17.07 -14.58
CA PRO A 249 9.97 -16.73 -15.06
C PRO A 249 8.88 -17.38 -14.21
N GLY A 250 7.78 -16.68 -13.96
CA GLY A 250 6.61 -17.27 -13.30
C GLY A 250 6.73 -17.53 -11.79
N VAL A 251 7.85 -17.21 -11.14
CA VAL A 251 8.02 -17.42 -9.68
C VAL A 251 7.30 -16.38 -8.80
N GLY A 252 6.58 -15.42 -9.39
CA GLY A 252 5.80 -14.43 -8.64
C GLY A 252 6.44 -13.04 -8.47
N LYS A 253 7.64 -12.78 -9.01
CA LYS A 253 8.33 -11.48 -8.86
C LYS A 253 7.47 -10.26 -9.18
N SER A 254 6.82 -10.28 -10.35
CA SER A 254 5.95 -9.17 -10.78
C SER A 254 4.78 -9.00 -9.83
N CYS A 255 4.15 -10.10 -9.38
CA CYS A 255 3.05 -10.03 -8.41
C CYS A 255 3.52 -9.42 -7.08
N PHE A 256 4.65 -9.90 -6.55
CA PHE A 256 5.25 -9.33 -5.34
C PHE A 256 5.57 -7.84 -5.50
N LEU A 257 6.14 -7.43 -6.64
CA LEU A 257 6.44 -6.02 -6.91
C LEU A 257 5.19 -5.15 -6.98
N MET A 258 4.06 -5.67 -7.52
CA MET A 258 2.79 -4.94 -7.51
C MET A 258 2.25 -4.81 -6.08
N LEU A 259 2.28 -5.88 -5.28
CA LEU A 259 1.89 -5.81 -3.86
C LEU A 259 2.75 -4.79 -3.10
N LEU A 260 4.06 -4.78 -3.36
CA LEU A 260 5.00 -3.83 -2.78
C LEU A 260 4.68 -2.37 -3.14
N ALA A 261 4.28 -2.11 -4.39
CA ALA A 261 3.90 -0.78 -4.84
C ALA A 261 2.74 -0.21 -4.00
N PHE A 262 1.67 -1.01 -3.85
CA PHE A 262 0.51 -0.64 -3.04
C PHE A 262 0.84 -0.57 -1.56
N TYR A 263 1.62 -1.52 -1.05
CA TYR A 263 2.03 -1.50 0.35
C TYR A 263 2.80 -0.21 0.70
N VAL A 264 3.77 0.18 -0.12
CA VAL A 264 4.55 1.41 0.09
C VAL A 264 3.67 2.65 -0.05
N ALA A 265 2.78 2.69 -1.04
CA ALA A 265 1.91 3.83 -1.25
C ALA A 265 0.88 4.01 -0.12
N CYS A 266 0.27 2.93 0.36
CA CYS A 266 -0.78 2.97 1.38
C CYS A 266 -0.24 3.01 2.81
N PHE A 267 0.67 2.10 3.16
CA PHE A 267 1.13 1.95 4.55
C PHE A 267 2.33 2.84 4.88
N GLN A 268 3.20 3.11 3.90
CA GLN A 268 4.31 4.06 4.09
C GLN A 268 3.97 5.48 3.62
N LYS A 269 2.80 5.68 2.99
CA LYS A 269 2.34 6.98 2.47
C LYS A 269 3.30 7.63 1.47
N ARG A 270 4.14 6.84 0.79
CA ARG A 270 5.15 7.35 -0.16
C ARG A 270 4.62 7.34 -1.59
N LYS A 271 5.02 8.32 -2.40
CA LYS A 271 4.75 8.32 -3.85
C LYS A 271 5.47 7.16 -4.53
N VAL A 272 4.75 6.40 -5.36
CA VAL A 272 5.31 5.25 -6.09
C VAL A 272 5.04 5.38 -7.59
N LEU A 273 6.06 5.18 -8.41
CA LEU A 273 5.96 5.09 -9.86
C LEU A 273 6.29 3.65 -10.28
N VAL A 274 5.36 2.96 -10.90
CA VAL A 274 5.54 1.62 -11.46
C VAL A 274 5.67 1.73 -12.98
N ILE A 275 6.73 1.16 -13.54
CA ILE A 275 6.92 1.03 -15.00
C ILE A 275 6.99 -0.45 -15.33
N ARG A 276 5.99 -0.94 -16.07
CA ARG A 276 5.83 -2.36 -16.38
C ARG A 276 5.79 -2.59 -17.88
N GLN A 277 6.65 -3.47 -18.37
CA GLN A 277 6.62 -3.92 -19.76
C GLN A 277 5.47 -4.92 -19.99
N LEU A 278 4.60 -4.62 -20.94
CA LEU A 278 3.51 -5.50 -21.35
C LEU A 278 3.96 -6.44 -22.48
N LYS A 279 3.42 -7.65 -22.49
CA LYS A 279 3.87 -8.73 -23.40
C LYS A 279 3.06 -8.85 -24.70
N GLU A 280 2.04 -8.03 -24.91
CA GLU A 280 1.16 -8.10 -26.09
C GLU A 280 1.56 -7.09 -27.16
N GLY A 281 2.08 -7.59 -28.30
CA GLY A 281 2.41 -6.77 -29.48
C GLY A 281 3.53 -5.75 -29.22
N ASP A 282 3.69 -4.76 -30.12
CA ASP A 282 4.69 -3.68 -30.00
C ASP A 282 4.88 -3.22 -28.55
N ARG A 283 6.14 -3.01 -28.11
CA ARG A 283 6.54 -2.75 -26.72
C ARG A 283 5.65 -1.68 -26.06
N LYS A 284 4.59 -2.13 -25.39
CA LYS A 284 3.68 -1.28 -24.60
C LYS A 284 4.14 -1.27 -23.15
N ASN A 285 4.06 -0.11 -22.54
CA ASN A 285 4.42 0.14 -21.16
C ASN A 285 3.19 0.60 -20.39
N ALA A 286 2.89 -0.09 -19.30
CA ALA A 286 2.03 0.45 -18.28
C ALA A 286 2.88 1.30 -17.33
N VAL A 287 2.52 2.57 -17.20
CA VAL A 287 3.12 3.51 -16.25
C VAL A 287 2.06 3.90 -15.25
N VAL A 288 2.26 3.56 -13.98
CA VAL A 288 1.28 3.79 -12.92
C VAL A 288 1.91 4.64 -11.84
N PHE A 289 1.26 5.76 -11.53
CA PHE A 289 1.65 6.64 -10.45
C PHE A 289 0.64 6.52 -9.31
N LEU A 290 1.14 6.12 -8.14
CA LEU A 290 0.37 5.99 -6.89
C LEU A 290 0.76 7.15 -5.98
N GLU A 291 -0.23 7.98 -5.63
CA GLU A 291 -0.06 9.09 -4.69
C GLU A 291 -0.23 8.59 -3.25
N GLY A 292 0.89 8.52 -2.52
CA GLY A 292 0.86 8.41 -1.06
C GLY A 292 0.63 9.78 -0.42
N GLU A 293 -0.08 9.81 0.70
CA GLU A 293 -0.53 11.03 1.40
C GLU A 293 0.59 11.90 2.00
N ASP A 294 1.86 11.47 1.96
CA ASP A 294 2.96 12.23 2.56
C ASP A 294 3.53 13.28 1.58
N GLU A 295 3.11 14.53 1.74
CA GLU A 295 3.65 15.69 1.02
C GLU A 295 5.15 15.94 1.27
N MET A 296 5.71 15.39 2.37
CA MET A 296 7.08 15.67 2.83
C MET A 296 8.14 14.71 2.26
N THR A 297 7.75 13.69 1.50
CA THR A 297 8.69 12.71 0.92
C THR A 297 9.40 13.28 -0.33
N ARG A 298 10.73 13.41 -0.26
CA ARG A 298 11.58 13.79 -1.39
C ARG A 298 11.65 12.67 -2.44
N GLY A 299 10.81 12.77 -3.47
CA GLY A 299 10.88 11.97 -4.70
C GLY A 299 10.10 10.65 -4.67
N SER A 300 9.60 10.24 -5.83
CA SER A 300 8.84 9.00 -6.01
C SER A 300 9.74 7.77 -5.99
N LEU A 301 9.31 6.71 -5.31
CA LEU A 301 9.93 5.38 -5.41
C LEU A 301 9.61 4.77 -6.78
N VAL A 302 10.64 4.38 -7.54
CA VAL A 302 10.50 3.93 -8.94
C VAL A 302 10.72 2.43 -9.04
N LEU A 303 9.66 1.69 -9.39
CA LEU A 303 9.63 0.25 -9.51
C LEU A 303 9.56 -0.16 -10.98
N ILE A 304 10.45 -1.05 -11.41
CA ILE A 304 10.52 -1.51 -12.81
C ILE A 304 10.24 -3.00 -12.88
N ASP A 305 9.28 -3.39 -13.73
CA ASP A 305 8.89 -4.77 -13.99
C ASP A 305 9.05 -5.14 -15.47
N GLY A 306 9.54 -6.36 -15.72
CA GLY A 306 9.57 -6.98 -17.04
C GLY A 306 10.80 -6.65 -17.90
N TYR A 307 11.68 -5.76 -17.44
CA TYR A 307 12.87 -5.34 -18.17
C TYR A 307 14.13 -6.11 -17.79
N THR A 308 15.06 -6.26 -18.73
CA THR A 308 16.42 -6.77 -18.47
C THR A 308 17.36 -5.65 -18.00
N GLN A 309 18.49 -6.02 -17.39
CA GLN A 309 19.53 -5.05 -17.05
C GLN A 309 20.01 -4.26 -18.29
N SER A 310 20.11 -4.93 -19.45
CA SER A 310 20.49 -4.30 -20.72
C SER A 310 19.47 -3.28 -21.19
N ASP A 311 18.17 -3.57 -21.07
CA ASP A 311 17.11 -2.63 -21.45
C ASP A 311 17.15 -1.36 -20.60
N VAL A 312 17.35 -1.52 -19.28
CA VAL A 312 17.44 -0.40 -18.34
C VAL A 312 18.72 0.43 -18.57
N LYS A 313 19.84 -0.22 -18.90
CA LYS A 313 21.08 0.47 -19.29
C LYS A 313 20.96 1.22 -20.61
N ALA A 314 20.14 0.74 -21.54
CA ALA A 314 19.95 1.33 -22.86
C ALA A 314 18.91 2.47 -22.88
N SER A 315 18.05 2.57 -21.86
CA SER A 315 16.96 3.55 -21.81
C SER A 315 17.14 4.52 -20.65
N ASP A 316 17.35 5.79 -20.96
CA ASP A 316 17.42 6.85 -19.94
C ASP A 316 16.07 7.08 -19.27
N CYS A 317 14.95 6.77 -19.95
CA CYS A 317 13.61 6.86 -19.39
C CYS A 317 13.33 5.87 -18.26
N LEU A 318 14.15 4.82 -18.13
CA LEU A 318 14.06 3.82 -17.06
C LEU A 318 15.02 4.14 -15.90
N ARG A 319 15.72 5.27 -15.94
CA ARG A 319 16.68 5.69 -14.91
C ARG A 319 16.35 7.12 -14.42
N PRO A 320 16.54 7.41 -13.13
CA PRO A 320 16.91 6.49 -12.06
C PRO A 320 15.76 5.55 -11.68
N PHE A 321 16.09 4.33 -11.26
CA PHE A 321 15.14 3.40 -10.66
C PHE A 321 15.60 3.00 -9.27
N HIS A 322 14.65 2.48 -8.50
CA HIS A 322 14.87 2.14 -7.10
C HIS A 322 14.79 0.62 -6.88
N ILE A 323 13.82 -0.04 -7.52
CA ILE A 323 13.68 -1.49 -7.47
C ILE A 323 13.45 -2.03 -8.89
N LEU A 324 14.17 -3.07 -9.26
CA LEU A 324 14.04 -3.76 -10.56
C LEU A 324 13.69 -5.23 -10.35
N ALA A 325 12.56 -5.69 -10.87
CA ALA A 325 12.25 -7.11 -10.98
C ALA A 325 12.64 -7.62 -12.37
N THR A 326 13.65 -8.50 -12.44
CA THR A 326 14.19 -8.98 -13.71
C THR A 326 14.36 -10.50 -13.77
N LEU A 327 14.28 -11.03 -14.99
CA LEU A 327 14.37 -12.46 -15.31
C LEU A 327 15.82 -12.96 -15.41
N CYS A 328 16.74 -12.05 -15.73
CA CYS A 328 18.11 -12.38 -16.09
C CYS A 328 19.03 -12.31 -14.87
N GLN A 329 20.18 -12.98 -14.97
CA GLN A 329 21.31 -12.69 -14.10
C GLN A 329 21.66 -11.20 -14.24
N TYR A 330 21.72 -10.50 -13.12
CA TYR A 330 22.17 -9.12 -13.08
C TYR A 330 23.70 -9.13 -12.94
N ASP A 331 24.39 -8.69 -13.99
CA ASP A 331 25.85 -8.64 -13.99
C ASP A 331 26.29 -7.45 -13.14
N ARG A 332 26.49 -7.71 -11.85
CA ARG A 332 26.91 -6.72 -10.85
C ARG A 332 28.41 -6.50 -10.99
N LYS A 333 28.80 -5.25 -11.19
CA LYS A 333 30.22 -4.84 -11.15
C LYS A 333 30.66 -4.62 -9.71
N ASP A 334 31.96 -4.67 -9.45
CA ASP A 334 32.54 -4.50 -8.10
C ASP A 334 32.13 -3.17 -7.43
N ASP A 335 31.87 -2.13 -8.23
CA ASP A 335 31.47 -0.79 -7.79
C ASP A 335 29.94 -0.58 -7.76
N ASP A 336 29.15 -1.58 -8.17
CA ASP A 336 27.70 -1.47 -8.24
C ASP A 336 27.08 -1.70 -6.85
N PRO A 337 26.42 -0.66 -6.28
CA PRO A 337 25.84 -0.73 -4.93
C PRO A 337 24.50 -1.49 -4.90
N ALA A 338 24.07 -2.09 -6.01
CA ALA A 338 22.80 -2.82 -6.09
C ALA A 338 22.75 -3.98 -5.08
N ALA A 339 21.74 -3.96 -4.21
CA ALA A 339 21.39 -5.06 -3.36
C ALA A 339 20.57 -6.08 -4.16
N MET A 340 21.18 -7.21 -4.49
CA MET A 340 20.54 -8.26 -5.25
C MET A 340 19.87 -9.27 -4.31
N VAL A 341 18.57 -9.51 -4.55
CA VAL A 341 17.75 -10.44 -3.79
C VAL A 341 17.05 -11.43 -4.71
N VAL A 342 16.92 -12.68 -4.30
CA VAL A 342 16.38 -13.76 -5.13
C VAL A 342 15.04 -14.22 -4.60
N LEU A 343 14.00 -14.18 -5.44
CA LEU A 343 12.74 -14.87 -5.19
C LEU A 343 12.81 -16.27 -5.82
N PRO A 344 12.84 -17.36 -5.03
CA PRO A 344 13.09 -18.69 -5.53
C PRO A 344 11.90 -19.31 -6.26
N ALA A 345 12.21 -20.32 -7.07
CA ALA A 345 11.25 -21.19 -7.72
C ALA A 345 10.38 -21.93 -6.69
N TRP A 346 9.21 -22.38 -7.13
CA TRP A 346 8.28 -23.10 -6.26
C TRP A 346 8.89 -24.44 -5.85
N ARG A 347 8.84 -24.77 -4.55
CA ARG A 347 9.14 -26.14 -4.12
C ARG A 347 8.01 -27.06 -4.57
N PHE A 348 8.35 -28.34 -4.72
CA PHE A 348 7.39 -29.34 -5.14
C PHE A 348 6.17 -29.40 -4.20
N GLU A 349 6.41 -29.46 -2.90
CA GLU A 349 5.35 -29.57 -1.90
C GLU A 349 4.43 -28.34 -1.87
N ASP A 350 4.98 -27.13 -1.99
CA ASP A 350 4.18 -25.90 -2.03
C ASP A 350 3.31 -25.86 -3.29
N LEU A 351 3.88 -26.24 -4.44
CA LEU A 351 3.13 -26.29 -5.70
C LEU A 351 2.03 -27.36 -5.67
N LEU A 352 2.33 -28.53 -5.09
CA LEU A 352 1.35 -29.59 -4.89
C LEU A 352 0.23 -29.13 -3.97
N GLY A 353 0.56 -28.51 -2.83
CA GLY A 353 -0.39 -27.95 -1.89
C GLY A 353 -1.28 -26.88 -2.54
N TYR A 354 -0.69 -25.98 -3.33
CA TYR A 354 -1.42 -24.98 -4.09
C TYR A 354 -2.42 -25.62 -5.07
N VAL A 355 -1.99 -26.62 -5.85
CA VAL A 355 -2.84 -27.31 -6.82
C VAL A 355 -3.97 -28.07 -6.13
N LEU A 356 -3.69 -28.73 -5.00
CA LEU A 356 -4.69 -29.48 -4.25
C LEU A 356 -5.77 -28.58 -3.66
N LYS A 357 -5.39 -27.39 -3.18
CA LYS A 357 -6.31 -26.36 -2.68
C LYS A 357 -7.06 -25.64 -3.80
N ASN A 358 -6.49 -25.60 -5.02
CA ASN A 358 -7.04 -24.86 -6.16
C ASN A 358 -7.32 -25.77 -7.37
N ARG A 359 -8.06 -26.88 -7.20
CA ARG A 359 -8.30 -27.85 -8.30
C ARG A 359 -8.90 -27.24 -9.57
N ARG A 360 -9.72 -26.19 -9.44
CA ARG A 360 -10.27 -25.45 -10.59
C ARG A 360 -9.19 -24.81 -11.46
N TRP A 361 -8.06 -24.42 -10.88
CA TRP A 361 -6.92 -23.86 -11.59
C TRP A 361 -6.35 -24.83 -12.64
N LEU A 362 -6.42 -26.14 -12.39
CA LEU A 362 -6.01 -27.15 -13.39
C LEU A 362 -6.92 -27.13 -14.64
N VAL A 363 -8.19 -26.76 -14.48
CA VAL A 363 -9.14 -26.63 -15.59
C VAL A 363 -8.92 -25.32 -16.32
N GLU A 364 -8.75 -24.23 -15.59
CA GLU A 364 -8.46 -22.89 -16.13
C GLU A 364 -7.18 -22.88 -16.98
N THR A 365 -6.15 -23.59 -16.51
CA THR A 365 -4.87 -23.76 -17.23
C THR A 365 -4.93 -24.80 -18.34
N LYS A 366 -6.09 -25.43 -18.58
CA LYS A 366 -6.30 -26.51 -19.56
C LYS A 366 -5.41 -27.74 -19.34
N LEU A 367 -4.83 -27.88 -18.14
CA LEU A 367 -4.13 -29.08 -17.73
C LEU A 367 -5.10 -30.24 -17.48
N ARG A 368 -6.39 -29.93 -17.25
CA ARG A 368 -7.50 -30.90 -17.17
C ARG A 368 -8.79 -30.38 -17.79
N ALA A 369 -9.68 -31.31 -18.10
CA ALA A 369 -11.01 -31.03 -18.65
C ALA A 369 -12.08 -30.77 -17.57
N THR A 370 -12.00 -31.45 -16.41
CA THR A 370 -12.98 -31.32 -15.32
C THR A 370 -12.30 -31.19 -13.95
N PRO A 371 -12.91 -30.44 -13.01
CA PRO A 371 -12.35 -30.24 -11.67
C PRO A 371 -12.60 -31.42 -10.71
N ASP A 372 -13.62 -32.24 -10.98
CA ASP A 372 -14.16 -33.24 -10.04
C ASP A 372 -13.70 -34.69 -10.33
N GLY A 373 -13.73 -35.53 -9.30
CA GLY A 373 -13.56 -37.00 -9.42
C GLY A 373 -12.10 -37.51 -9.44
N THR A 374 -11.11 -36.64 -9.27
CA THR A 374 -9.70 -37.03 -9.31
C THR A 374 -9.15 -37.33 -7.91
N SER A 375 -8.56 -38.51 -7.73
CA SER A 375 -7.84 -38.85 -6.49
C SER A 375 -6.63 -37.94 -6.27
N GLU A 376 -6.31 -37.63 -5.02
CA GLU A 376 -5.11 -36.85 -4.66
C GLU A 376 -3.85 -37.47 -5.29
N GLU A 377 -3.76 -38.80 -5.31
CA GLU A 377 -2.64 -39.52 -5.91
C GLU A 377 -2.48 -39.24 -7.42
N SER A 378 -3.59 -39.09 -8.14
CA SER A 378 -3.54 -38.75 -9.56
C SER A 378 -3.12 -37.30 -9.79
N ILE A 379 -3.46 -36.39 -8.86
CA ILE A 379 -2.99 -35.00 -8.88
C ILE A 379 -1.50 -34.96 -8.57
N ARG A 380 -1.04 -35.67 -7.53
CA ARG A 380 0.39 -35.76 -7.17
C ARG A 380 1.22 -36.27 -8.35
N LYS A 381 0.78 -37.30 -9.06
CA LYS A 381 1.46 -37.79 -10.28
C LYS A 381 1.52 -36.74 -11.39
N LEU A 382 0.42 -36.03 -11.63
CA LEU A 382 0.37 -34.95 -12.64
C LEU A 382 1.33 -33.81 -12.28
N VAL A 383 1.28 -33.34 -11.02
CA VAL A 383 2.15 -32.29 -10.51
C VAL A 383 3.60 -32.73 -10.60
N ALA A 384 3.94 -33.97 -10.22
CA ALA A 384 5.30 -34.51 -10.32
C ALA A 384 5.81 -34.56 -11.77
N GLU A 385 4.98 -35.00 -12.73
CA GLU A 385 5.34 -35.02 -14.14
C GLU A 385 5.63 -33.61 -14.66
N HIS A 386 4.75 -32.64 -14.37
CA HIS A 386 4.95 -31.25 -14.81
C HIS A 386 6.10 -30.56 -14.08
N TYR A 387 6.27 -30.82 -12.78
CA TYR A 387 7.34 -30.26 -11.95
C TYR A 387 8.72 -30.71 -12.42
N LYS A 388 8.86 -31.97 -12.84
CA LYS A 388 10.11 -32.51 -13.41
C LYS A 388 10.65 -31.66 -14.56
N TYR A 389 9.76 -31.04 -15.34
CA TYR A 389 10.13 -30.25 -16.50
C TYR A 389 10.13 -28.74 -16.23
N SER A 390 9.28 -28.27 -15.31
CA SER A 390 9.18 -26.86 -14.99
C SER A 390 10.18 -26.41 -13.91
N GLY A 391 10.64 -27.32 -13.05
CA GLY A 391 11.48 -26.96 -11.89
C GLY A 391 10.82 -25.93 -10.97
N GLY A 392 9.48 -25.97 -10.83
CA GLY A 392 8.75 -24.97 -10.05
C GLY A 392 8.55 -23.61 -10.73
N ASN A 393 8.88 -23.48 -12.03
CA ASN A 393 8.47 -22.35 -12.86
C ASN A 393 6.99 -22.47 -13.22
N LEU A 394 6.12 -21.66 -12.60
CA LEU A 394 4.67 -21.74 -12.84
C LEU A 394 4.29 -21.53 -14.30
N ARG A 395 5.00 -20.66 -15.03
CA ARG A 395 4.70 -20.39 -16.45
C ARG A 395 4.99 -21.62 -17.30
N ALA A 396 6.08 -22.33 -17.03
CA ALA A 396 6.39 -23.60 -17.70
C ALA A 396 5.45 -24.72 -17.24
N PHE A 397 5.08 -24.75 -15.97
CA PHE A 397 4.18 -25.75 -15.38
C PHE A 397 2.80 -25.77 -16.06
N CYS A 398 2.25 -24.60 -16.38
CA CYS A 398 0.95 -24.44 -17.06
C CYS A 398 0.99 -24.70 -18.57
N THR A 399 2.13 -25.09 -19.14
CA THR A 399 2.22 -25.37 -20.58
C THR A 399 1.62 -26.75 -20.89
N THR A 400 0.97 -26.90 -22.05
CA THR A 400 0.36 -28.19 -22.44
C THR A 400 1.42 -29.29 -22.54
N ARG A 401 0.99 -30.54 -22.31
CA ARG A 401 1.86 -31.71 -22.34
C ARG A 401 2.62 -31.84 -23.67
N GLU A 402 1.96 -31.53 -24.78
CA GLU A 402 2.51 -31.56 -26.14
C GLU A 402 3.56 -30.47 -26.35
N ALA A 403 3.38 -29.29 -25.74
CA ALA A 403 4.34 -28.21 -25.80
C ALA A 403 5.57 -28.52 -24.93
N ILE A 404 5.38 -29.06 -23.73
CA ILE A 404 6.48 -29.53 -22.86
C ILE A 404 7.27 -30.63 -23.56
N LYS A 405 6.59 -31.63 -24.15
CA LYS A 405 7.25 -32.69 -24.93
C LYS A 405 8.03 -32.13 -26.12
N ARG A 406 7.50 -31.15 -26.85
CA ARG A 406 8.25 -30.49 -27.95
C ARG A 406 9.52 -29.80 -27.46
N VAL A 407 9.45 -29.10 -26.31
CA VAL A 407 10.63 -28.48 -25.68
C VAL A 407 11.65 -29.55 -25.28
N LEU A 408 11.21 -30.70 -24.75
CA LEU A 408 12.08 -31.80 -24.35
C LEU A 408 12.69 -32.55 -25.54
N THR A 409 11.94 -32.78 -26.62
CA THR A 409 12.48 -33.35 -27.86
C THR A 409 13.50 -32.42 -28.50
N ALA A 410 13.28 -31.09 -28.40
CA ALA A 410 14.27 -30.09 -28.81
C ALA A 410 15.48 -30.06 -27.87
N ALA A 411 15.29 -30.29 -26.56
CA ALA A 411 16.36 -30.39 -25.57
C ALA A 411 17.12 -31.73 -25.60
N ALA A 412 16.54 -32.79 -26.17
CA ALA A 412 17.19 -34.09 -26.37
C ALA A 412 18.35 -34.05 -27.40
N PHE A 413 18.56 -32.91 -28.08
CA PHE A 413 19.79 -32.62 -28.81
C PHE A 413 20.97 -32.22 -27.91
N PHE A 414 20.73 -32.04 -26.60
CA PHE A 414 21.80 -31.89 -25.61
C PHE A 414 22.14 -33.28 -25.03
N PRO A 415 23.41 -33.72 -25.10
CA PRO A 415 23.81 -35.04 -24.64
C PRO A 415 23.38 -35.27 -23.19
N SER A 416 22.79 -36.44 -22.96
CA SER A 416 22.27 -36.93 -21.71
C SER A 416 23.37 -37.29 -20.72
N GLU A 417 24.15 -36.31 -20.27
CA GLU A 417 24.89 -36.35 -19.01
C GLU A 417 24.97 -34.91 -18.48
N GLN A 418 24.67 -34.71 -17.19
CA GLN A 418 24.77 -33.43 -16.45
C GLN A 418 23.58 -32.44 -16.48
N SER A 419 22.33 -32.91 -16.54
CA SER A 419 21.15 -32.04 -16.33
C SER A 419 20.99 -31.50 -14.90
N TYR A 420 21.83 -31.92 -13.94
CA TYR A 420 21.86 -31.40 -12.57
C TYR A 420 23.04 -30.46 -12.28
N GLN A 421 24.09 -30.45 -13.12
CA GLN A 421 25.36 -29.78 -12.80
C GLN A 421 25.63 -28.53 -13.66
N LEU A 422 24.89 -28.35 -14.76
CA LEU A 422 24.91 -27.11 -15.57
C LEU A 422 24.12 -25.95 -14.97
N VAL A 423 23.48 -26.13 -13.81
CA VAL A 423 22.74 -25.08 -13.09
C VAL A 423 23.68 -24.11 -12.35
N TYR A 424 24.96 -24.47 -12.16
CA TYR A 424 25.92 -23.66 -11.40
C TYR A 424 27.11 -23.13 -12.21
N GLU A 425 27.48 -23.73 -13.35
CA GLU A 425 28.74 -23.41 -14.04
C GLU A 425 28.50 -22.89 -15.46
N ARG A 426 28.21 -21.58 -15.59
CA ARG A 426 28.68 -20.77 -16.72
C ARG A 426 28.43 -19.28 -16.46
N SER A 427 29.30 -18.72 -15.63
CA SER A 427 29.67 -17.32 -15.68
C SER A 427 30.21 -17.00 -17.08
N GLY A 428 29.42 -16.26 -17.86
CA GLY A 428 29.87 -15.63 -19.10
C GLY A 428 29.76 -16.49 -20.36
N ALA A 429 28.67 -16.34 -21.11
CA ALA A 429 28.71 -16.18 -22.56
C ALA A 429 27.31 -15.89 -23.14
N ARG A 430 27.30 -14.97 -24.10
CA ARG A 430 26.22 -14.62 -25.03
C ARG A 430 25.51 -15.85 -25.61
N SER A 431 24.17 -15.85 -25.71
CA SER A 431 23.42 -16.35 -26.88
C SER A 431 21.91 -16.48 -26.61
N ASP A 432 21.14 -15.78 -27.45
CA ASP A 432 19.81 -16.06 -28.02
C ASP A 432 18.82 -16.95 -27.26
N ASP A 433 17.86 -16.28 -26.61
CA ASP A 433 16.41 -16.52 -26.42
C ASP A 433 15.83 -17.95 -26.20
N ARG A 434 16.63 -19.01 -26.23
CA ARG A 434 16.19 -20.41 -26.10
C ARG A 434 16.73 -21.11 -24.86
N SER A 435 17.76 -20.57 -24.21
CA SER A 435 18.42 -21.14 -23.02
C SER A 435 17.83 -20.65 -21.68
N ASN A 436 17.03 -19.57 -21.70
CA ASN A 436 16.44 -18.97 -20.48
C ASN A 436 15.36 -19.83 -19.79
N HIS A 437 14.96 -20.95 -20.40
CA HIS A 437 13.93 -21.84 -19.88
C HIS A 437 14.39 -22.74 -18.73
N PHE A 438 15.70 -22.87 -18.49
CA PHE A 438 16.24 -23.88 -17.56
C PHE A 438 16.85 -23.31 -16.26
N TYR A 439 16.96 -21.99 -16.11
CA TYR A 439 17.50 -21.40 -14.88
C TYR A 439 16.40 -21.31 -13.83
N CYS A 440 16.38 -22.27 -12.90
CA CYS A 440 15.57 -22.22 -11.69
C CYS A 440 16.46 -21.80 -10.52
N HIS A 441 16.14 -20.66 -9.89
CA HIS A 441 16.83 -20.25 -8.67
C HIS A 441 16.17 -20.96 -7.49
N TYR A 442 16.95 -21.78 -6.79
CA TYR A 442 16.52 -22.45 -5.57
C TYR A 442 17.34 -21.93 -4.40
N ILE A 443 16.77 -22.07 -3.21
CA ILE A 443 17.45 -21.79 -1.95
C ILE A 443 17.44 -23.06 -1.11
N VAL A 444 18.50 -23.24 -0.31
CA VAL A 444 18.71 -24.48 0.45
C VAL A 444 17.78 -24.55 1.66
N ASP A 445 17.68 -23.43 2.39
CA ASP A 445 16.79 -23.27 3.54
C ASP A 445 15.88 -22.05 3.31
N PRO A 446 14.55 -22.25 3.15
CA PRO A 446 13.58 -21.17 2.96
C PRO A 446 13.27 -20.38 4.24
N SER A 447 13.81 -20.79 5.38
CA SER A 447 13.71 -20.04 6.64
C SER A 447 14.90 -19.11 6.86
N ASN A 448 16.00 -19.33 6.13
CA ASN A 448 17.22 -18.56 6.28
C ASN A 448 17.23 -17.35 5.32
N ALA A 449 17.13 -16.16 5.90
CA ALA A 449 17.15 -14.89 5.17
C ALA A 449 18.42 -14.67 4.33
N ASP A 450 19.57 -15.21 4.74
CA ASP A 450 20.84 -15.02 4.04
C ASP A 450 20.86 -15.71 2.68
N HIS A 451 20.05 -16.77 2.50
CA HIS A 451 19.95 -17.48 1.22
C HIS A 451 19.18 -16.69 0.14
N TYR A 452 18.51 -15.60 0.52
CA TYR A 452 17.79 -14.73 -0.41
C TYR A 452 18.65 -13.59 -0.92
N VAL A 453 19.84 -13.38 -0.36
CA VAL A 453 20.76 -12.31 -0.77
C VAL A 453 21.88 -12.92 -1.59
N THR A 454 22.19 -12.31 -2.74
CA THR A 454 23.35 -12.70 -3.55
C THR A 454 24.46 -11.69 -3.33
N HIS A 455 25.59 -12.18 -2.81
CA HIS A 455 26.77 -11.37 -2.49
C HIS A 455 27.59 -10.96 -3.71
#